data_AF-A0A327JEV4-F1
#
_entry.id   AF-A0A327JEV4-F1
#
_cell.length_a   1.000
_cell.length_b   1.000
_cell.length_c   1.000
_cell.angle_alpha   90.00
_cell.angle_beta   90.00
_cell.angle_gamma   90.00
#
_symmetry.space_group_name_H-M   'P 1'
#
loop_
_entity.id
_entity.type
_entity.pdbx_description
1 polymer ?
#
loop_
_entity_poly.entity_id
_entity_poly.type
_entity_poly.pdbx_seq_one_letter_code
_entity_poly.pdbx_strand_id
1 'polypeptide(L)' 'MAAVASGQPKLLDAVTALDCEVIAAIATVSHILFIGAVVDAKTCSDRRPLLWHARQYTRVGEQIGAQHGAG' A
#
# COMPACT_ATOMS: atom_id res chain seq x y z
N MET A 1 4.07 -13.04 15.50
CA MET A 1 3.28 -12.41 14.43
C MET A 1 3.59 -10.93 14.45
N ALA A 2 3.96 -10.32 13.31
CA ALA A 2 4.27 -8.89 13.29
C ALA A 2 3.00 -8.06 13.15
N ALA A 3 2.97 -6.89 13.79
CA ALA A 3 1.82 -5.99 13.77
C ALA A 3 2.22 -4.54 13.40
N VAL A 4 1.25 -3.79 12.90
CA VAL A 4 1.30 -2.31 12.85
C VAL A 4 1.01 -1.71 14.23
N ALA A 5 1.06 -0.39 14.37
CA ALA A 5 0.94 0.30 15.65
C ALA A 5 -0.42 0.06 16.33
N SER A 6 -1.51 -0.01 15.54
CA SER A 6 -2.86 -0.35 15.98
C SER A 6 -3.03 -1.82 16.41
N GLY A 7 -1.99 -2.65 16.28
CA GLY A 7 -2.02 -4.07 16.62
C GLY A 7 -2.51 -4.99 15.51
N GLN A 8 -2.94 -4.44 14.37
CA GLN A 8 -3.35 -5.24 13.21
C GLN A 8 -2.17 -6.01 12.61
N PRO A 9 -2.37 -7.24 12.10
CA PRO A 9 -1.29 -8.03 11.52
C PRO A 9 -0.69 -7.35 10.29
N LYS A 10 0.63 -7.50 10.11
CA LYS A 10 1.34 -7.05 8.89
C LYS A 10 2.22 -8.12 8.30
N LEU A 11 2.45 -8.01 7.00
CA LEU A 11 3.43 -8.81 6.27
C LEU A 11 4.85 -8.32 6.58
N LEU A 12 5.76 -9.23 6.93
CA LEU A 12 7.15 -8.91 7.29
C LEU A 12 7.94 -8.30 6.11
N ASP A 13 7.65 -8.77 4.90
CA ASP A 13 8.40 -8.42 3.69
C ASP A 13 7.64 -7.51 2.72
N ALA A 14 6.60 -6.82 3.21
CA ALA A 14 5.91 -5.81 2.42
C ALA A 14 6.85 -4.66 2.02
N VAL A 15 6.61 -4.09 0.84
CA VAL A 15 7.27 -2.84 0.42
C VAL A 15 6.85 -1.70 1.34
N THR A 16 5.55 -1.62 1.66
CA THR A 16 5.00 -0.66 2.60
C THR A 16 3.92 -1.33 3.44
N ALA A 17 3.90 -1.05 4.74
CA ALA A 17 2.77 -1.31 5.62
C ALA A 17 2.14 0.03 6.00
N LEU A 18 0.84 0.18 5.73
CA LEU A 18 0.03 1.33 6.12
C LEU A 18 -0.89 0.93 7.25
N ASP A 19 -0.86 1.68 8.34
CA ASP A 19 -1.82 1.59 9.42
C ASP A 19 -2.84 2.71 9.23
N CYS A 20 -4.12 2.34 9.20
CA CYS A 20 -5.19 3.28 8.88
C CYS A 20 -6.36 3.16 9.86
N GLU A 21 -6.92 4.30 10.22
CA GLU A 21 -8.23 4.37 10.86
C GLU A 21 -9.32 4.50 9.78
N VAL A 22 -10.37 3.67 9.85
CA VAL A 22 -11.48 3.74 8.89
C VAL A 22 -12.34 4.95 9.21
N ILE A 23 -12.35 5.94 8.30
CA ILE A 23 -13.11 7.18 8.46
C ILE A 23 -14.45 7.15 7.73
N ALA A 24 -14.60 6.29 6.72
CA ALA A 24 -15.87 6.06 6.03
C ALA A 24 -15.94 4.68 5.37
N ALA A 25 -17.16 4.19 5.21
CA ALA A 25 -17.49 3.00 4.43
C ALA A 25 -18.65 3.32 3.49
N ILE A 26 -18.44 3.14 2.18
CA ILE A 26 -19.40 3.50 1.15
C ILE A 26 -19.80 2.24 0.38
N ALA A 27 -21.08 1.89 0.40
CA ALA A 27 -21.61 0.79 -0.40
C ALA A 27 -21.57 1.17 -1.89
N THR A 28 -21.00 0.28 -2.70
CA THR A 28 -21.09 0.30 -4.17
C THR A 28 -21.98 -0.87 -4.61
N VAL A 29 -22.16 -1.06 -5.91
CA VAL A 29 -23.03 -2.15 -6.43
C VAL A 29 -22.55 -3.53 -5.98
N SER A 30 -21.24 -3.78 -5.91
CA SER A 30 -20.67 -5.10 -5.63
C SER A 30 -19.62 -5.13 -4.53
N HIS A 31 -19.20 -3.97 -4.01
CA HIS A 31 -18.12 -3.84 -3.03
C HIS A 31 -18.45 -2.75 -2.01
N ILE A 32 -17.71 -2.73 -0.90
CA ILE A 32 -17.67 -1.59 0.02
C ILE A 32 -16.33 -0.89 -0.19
N LEU A 33 -16.37 0.41 -0.47
CA LEU A 33 -15.18 1.26 -0.47
C LEU A 33 -14.92 1.77 0.95
N PHE A 34 -13.83 1.32 1.55
CA PHE A 34 -13.33 1.84 2.83
C PHE A 34 -12.36 2.98 2.58
N ILE A 35 -12.62 4.13 3.19
CA ILE A 35 -11.70 5.27 3.21
C ILE A 35 -10.97 5.24 4.56
N GLY A 36 -9.65 5.18 4.52
CA GLY A 36 -8.80 5.16 5.70
C GLY A 36 -7.93 6.40 5.82
N ALA A 37 -7.89 7.01 7.00
CA ALA A 37 -6.88 8.00 7.34
C ALA A 37 -5.59 7.27 7.78
N VAL A 38 -4.46 7.59 7.15
CA VAL A 38 -3.17 6.96 7.49
C VAL A 38 -2.66 7.51 8.83
N VAL A 39 -2.45 6.64 9.80
CA VAL A 39 -1.96 6.99 11.15
C VAL A 39 -0.49 6.58 11.36
N ASP A 40 -0.02 5.55 10.65
CA ASP A 40 1.40 5.17 10.59
C ASP A 40 1.72 4.58 9.20
N ALA A 41 2.96 4.77 8.76
CA ALA A 41 3.45 4.22 7.50
C ALA A 41 4.90 3.79 7.64
N LYS A 42 5.18 2.54 7.25
CA LYS A 42 6.54 1.99 7.22
C LYS A 42 6.85 1.49 5.82
N THR A 43 7.86 2.08 5.20
CA THR A 43 8.29 1.76 3.83
C THR A 43 9.72 1.24 3.82
N CYS A 44 9.95 0.19 3.04
CA CYS A 44 11.28 -0.33 2.71
C CYS A 44 11.61 0.04 1.25
N SER A 45 12.44 1.07 1.06
CA SER A 45 12.84 1.59 -0.26
C SER A 45 13.60 0.59 -1.14
N ASP A 46 14.22 -0.39 -0.52
CA ASP A 46 15.10 -1.34 -1.22
C ASP A 46 14.30 -2.50 -1.84
N ARG A 47 13.01 -2.61 -1.51
CA ARG A 47 12.12 -3.64 -2.06
C ARG A 47 11.42 -3.10 -3.31
N ARG A 48 11.10 -3.99 -4.24
CA ARG A 48 10.33 -3.66 -5.45
C ARG A 48 8.90 -4.15 -5.30
N PRO A 49 7.88 -3.33 -5.60
CA PRO A 49 6.49 -3.76 -5.51
C PRO A 49 6.18 -4.80 -6.58
N LEU A 50 5.32 -5.75 -6.22
CA LEU A 50 4.74 -6.71 -7.14
C LEU A 50 3.60 -6.04 -7.89
N LEU A 51 3.68 -5.94 -9.22
CA LEU A 51 2.57 -5.45 -10.02
C LEU A 51 1.68 -6.60 -10.48
N TRP A 52 0.39 -6.31 -10.56
CA TRP A 52 -0.59 -7.15 -11.24
C TRP A 52 -1.11 -6.40 -12.47
N HIS A 53 -0.85 -6.93 -13.66
CA HIS A 53 -1.27 -6.33 -14.92
C HIS A 53 -1.58 -7.43 -15.93
N ALA A 54 -2.59 -7.23 -16.78
CA ALA A 54 -3.01 -8.22 -17.79
C ALA A 54 -3.21 -9.65 -17.22
N ARG A 55 -3.77 -9.74 -16.01
CA ARG A 55 -3.97 -10.99 -15.26
C ARG A 55 -2.68 -11.79 -14.99
N GLN A 56 -1.54 -11.11 -14.88
CA GLN A 56 -0.24 -11.69 -14.57
C GLN A 56 0.53 -10.84 -13.58
N TYR A 57 1.37 -11.49 -12.79
CA TYR A 57 2.33 -10.79 -11.94
C TYR A 57 3.52 -10.31 -12.77
N THR A 58 3.91 -9.06 -12.57
CA THR A 58 5.06 -8.45 -13.22
C THR A 58 5.82 -7.54 -12.24
N ARG A 59 6.95 -7.00 -12.70
CA ARG A 59 7.82 -6.09 -11.94
C ARG A 59 7.70 -4.67 -12.52
N VAL A 60 8.06 -3.67 -11.72
CA VAL A 60 8.14 -2.29 -12.21
C VAL A 60 9.20 -2.25 -13.32
N GLY A 61 8.90 -1.57 -14.43
CA GLY A 61 9.91 -1.27 -15.44
C GLY A 61 10.95 -0.28 -14.92
N GLU A 62 12.04 -0.10 -15.66
CA GLU A 62 12.99 0.98 -15.39
C GLU A 62 12.30 2.34 -15.60
N GLN A 63 12.41 3.27 -14.64
CA GLN A 63 11.96 4.64 -14.85
C GLN A 63 12.95 5.37 -15.75
N ILE A 64 12.51 5.74 -16.96
CA ILE A 64 13.21 6.68 -17.85
C ILE A 64 12.69 8.10 -17.57
N GLY A 65 13.26 8.78 -16.58
CA GLY A 65 12.97 10.19 -16.26
C GLY A 65 12.96 10.51 -14.76
N ALA A 66 13.59 11.62 -14.38
CA ALA A 66 13.72 12.08 -13.01
C ALA A 66 12.36 12.44 -12.37
N GLN A 67 12.19 11.96 -11.13
CA GLN A 67 11.18 12.39 -10.17
C GLN A 67 11.08 13.92 -10.04
N HIS A 68 9.88 14.49 -10.23
CA HIS A 68 9.58 15.82 -9.68
C HIS A 68 9.50 15.68 -8.15
N GLY A 69 10.44 16.32 -7.45
CA GLY A 69 10.49 16.34 -6.00
C GLY A 69 9.25 16.99 -5.39
N ALA A 70 8.74 16.41 -4.32
CA ALA A 70 7.86 17.11 -3.40
C ALA A 70 8.75 17.87 -2.41
N GLY A 71 8.64 19.20 -2.43
CA GLY A 71 9.12 20.08 -1.36
C GLY A 71 8.17 20.12 -0.18
#